data_AF-A0A0F8ITN8-F1
#
_entry.id   AF-A0A0F8ITN8-F1
#
_cell.length_a   1.000
_cell.length_b   1.000
_cell.length_c   1.000
_cell.angle_alpha   90.00
_cell.angle_beta   90.00
_cell.angle_gamma   90.00
#
_symmetry.space_group_name_H-M   'P 1'
#
loop_
_entity.id
_entity.type
_entity.pdbx_description
1 polymer ?
#
loop_
_entity_poly.entity_id
_entity_poly.type
_entity_poly.pdbx_seq_one_letter_code
_entity_poly.pdbx_strand_id
1 'polypeptide(L)'
;MSKADDYFLSTLFTDDKGVNSSEIICRANFNPCNNKYNHFIDARQPGVGKTSNTLNFINSNTRGKHLVIAPTHEFLEEIAKKIKKEFVVLKGFSRACRKYDDDTKEGEIIREMNEKKIPNKVICRYMKCKGACYYRNQFSKANKRNVSIGMPVQFLHLYDFSVFDSIHIEERVQGGFKLEWNTKEIYKELLKLTEYIDNERQKQIMEYIKNKDLENLQSEAALLSDVIQRSNAEKVTMYTKDHKEVVKPDNNFLNKICKLNVNNLLLYLELESRDKENKLKTPYNSISVSYQKFLFYKQLKYNIQLNYNCATFPKITFLHNLKVFEELFPQYTGVVEIKRSHYINKNVKIIKMGNSGHYKSYLDIQLAIHEPKIKKLIRNEKYNKKKKICILTYKRLIKDGKFLGLDAFWFGASHGINKYRKYDVLIVIGTHLPNLDAYKDYFLEHHPGEDIPNFEDFIKSDGKMIPKDERLKAFYKEKFEDDVYDSIHRLRPLWENNRKNITIYWFGNNVPEKLKEEFDYEEMDF
;
A
#
# COMPACT_ATOMS: atom_id res chain seq x y z
N MET A 1 -21.68 18.35 -7.60
CA MET A 1 -21.19 18.97 -6.35
C MET A 1 -22.11 18.56 -5.23
N SER A 2 -21.80 17.49 -4.50
CA SER A 2 -22.51 17.14 -3.27
C SER A 2 -22.24 18.21 -2.23
N LYS A 3 -23.21 18.49 -1.34
CA LYS A 3 -23.10 19.45 -0.23
C LYS A 3 -21.69 19.36 0.38
N ALA A 4 -20.93 20.45 0.30
CA ALA A 4 -19.61 20.52 0.90
C ALA A 4 -19.77 20.29 2.40
N ASP A 5 -19.00 19.36 2.94
CA ASP A 5 -18.84 19.21 4.38
C ASP A 5 -18.17 20.50 4.86
N ASP A 6 -18.91 21.39 5.54
CA ASP A 6 -18.47 22.73 5.99
C ASP A 6 -17.23 22.69 6.92
N TYR A 7 -16.76 21.48 7.23
CA TYR A 7 -15.56 21.23 8.02
C TYR A 7 -14.28 21.80 7.37
N PHE A 8 -14.15 21.70 6.05
CA PHE A 8 -12.95 22.13 5.32
C PHE A 8 -13.23 23.33 4.40
N LEU A 9 -12.35 24.33 4.46
CA LEU A 9 -12.25 25.37 3.45
C LEU A 9 -11.28 24.92 2.36
N SER A 10 -11.62 25.20 1.10
CA SER A 10 -10.77 24.92 -0.05
C SER A 10 -10.54 26.20 -0.85
N THR A 11 -9.28 26.48 -1.17
CA THR A 11 -8.88 27.55 -2.08
C THR A 11 -8.20 26.95 -3.30
N LEU A 12 -8.75 27.22 -4.47
CA LEU A 12 -8.25 26.72 -5.75
C LEU A 12 -7.45 27.82 -6.47
N PHE A 13 -6.23 27.49 -6.85
CA PHE A 13 -5.35 28.28 -7.70
C PHE A 13 -5.18 27.55 -9.02
N THR A 14 -5.30 28.25 -10.14
CA THR A 14 -5.04 27.72 -11.48
C THR A 14 -3.97 28.56 -12.15
N ASP A 15 -3.11 27.94 -12.96
CA ASP A 15 -2.24 28.71 -13.85
C ASP A 15 -3.06 29.42 -14.94
N ASP A 16 -2.44 30.39 -15.62
CA ASP A 16 -3.10 31.20 -16.66
C ASP A 16 -3.67 30.36 -17.81
N LYS A 17 -3.17 29.14 -18.00
CA LYS A 17 -3.59 28.22 -19.06
C LYS A 17 -4.65 27.21 -18.57
N GLY A 18 -5.00 27.21 -17.30
CA GLY A 18 -5.87 26.21 -16.67
C GLY A 18 -5.31 24.78 -16.71
N VAL A 19 -4.03 24.60 -17.03
CA VAL A 19 -3.39 23.29 -17.21
C VAL A 19 -2.98 22.72 -15.87
N ASN A 20 -2.39 23.53 -15.00
CA ASN A 20 -2.04 23.12 -13.65
C ASN A 20 -2.93 23.83 -12.64
N SER A 21 -3.31 23.09 -11.60
CA SER A 21 -4.03 23.64 -10.46
C SER A 21 -3.39 23.22 -9.15
N SER A 22 -3.49 24.09 -8.15
CA SER A 22 -3.14 23.81 -6.76
C SER A 22 -4.34 24.11 -5.89
N GLU A 23 -4.75 23.15 -5.08
CA GLU A 23 -5.87 23.27 -4.16
C GLU A 23 -5.33 23.21 -2.73
N ILE A 24 -5.52 24.26 -1.94
CA ILE A 24 -5.15 24.30 -0.52
C ILE A 24 -6.42 24.07 0.30
N ILE A 25 -6.39 23.05 1.16
CA ILE A 25 -7.51 22.64 2.00
C ILE A 25 -7.08 22.67 3.46
N CYS A 26 -7.87 23.33 4.30
CA CYS A 26 -7.66 23.41 5.74
C CYS A 26 -8.99 23.44 6.49
N ARG A 27 -8.96 23.19 7.80
CA ARG A 27 -10.15 23.27 8.66
C ARG A 27 -10.72 24.69 8.65
N ALA A 28 -12.06 24.81 8.53
CA ALA A 28 -12.73 26.09 8.40
C ALA A 28 -12.51 27.04 9.59
N ASN A 29 -12.60 26.50 10.80
CA ASN A 29 -12.33 27.23 12.05
C ASN A 29 -10.87 27.01 12.47
N PHE A 30 -9.96 27.52 11.65
CA PHE A 30 -8.53 27.34 11.85
C PHE A 30 -8.04 28.02 13.13
N ASN A 31 -7.58 27.25 14.12
CA ASN A 31 -6.90 27.79 15.29
C ASN A 31 -5.38 27.88 15.01
N PRO A 32 -4.79 29.09 14.94
CA PRO A 32 -3.36 29.25 14.64
C PRO A 32 -2.43 28.67 15.71
N CYS A 33 -2.93 28.40 16.92
CA CYS A 33 -2.18 27.75 18.00
C CYS A 33 -2.10 26.22 17.87
N ASN A 34 -2.81 25.61 16.93
CA ASN A 34 -2.76 24.17 16.73
C ASN A 34 -1.44 23.74 16.06
N ASN A 35 -0.99 22.54 16.41
CA ASN A 35 0.14 21.89 15.74
C ASN A 35 -0.25 21.56 14.29
N LYS A 36 0.36 22.28 13.34
CA LYS A 36 0.06 22.12 11.91
C LYS A 36 0.78 20.91 11.33
N TYR A 37 0.10 20.16 10.47
CA TYR A 37 0.69 19.09 9.68
C TYR A 37 0.51 19.33 8.21
N ASN A 38 1.61 19.35 7.46
CA ASN A 38 1.58 19.59 6.04
C ASN A 38 1.51 18.27 5.26
N HIS A 39 0.45 18.12 4.47
CA HIS A 39 0.27 17.04 3.51
C HIS A 39 0.39 17.62 2.11
N PHE A 40 1.48 17.30 1.43
CA PHE A 40 1.70 17.72 0.05
C PHE A 40 1.36 16.58 -0.89
N ILE A 41 0.37 16.76 -1.76
CA ILE A 41 -0.13 15.75 -2.68
C ILE A 41 0.12 16.21 -4.11
N ASP A 42 1.06 15.55 -4.78
CA ASP A 42 1.32 15.71 -6.19
C ASP A 42 0.47 14.73 -7.02
N ALA A 43 -0.78 15.13 -7.25
CA ALA A 43 -1.77 14.46 -8.10
C ALA A 43 -1.73 14.91 -9.57
N ARG A 44 -0.60 15.49 -10.01
CA ARG A 44 -0.37 15.72 -11.44
C ARG A 44 -0.28 14.39 -12.19
N GLN A 45 -0.59 14.41 -13.47
CA GLN A 45 -0.63 13.21 -14.31
C GLN A 45 0.71 12.45 -14.32
N PRO A 46 0.70 11.12 -14.53
CA PRO A 46 1.92 10.33 -14.69
C PRO A 46 2.86 10.89 -15.76
N GLY A 47 4.17 10.82 -15.51
CA GLY A 47 5.19 11.26 -16.46
C GLY A 47 5.70 12.70 -16.29
N VAL A 48 5.09 13.53 -15.45
CA VAL A 48 5.55 14.91 -15.16
C VAL A 48 6.82 14.98 -14.27
N GLY A 49 7.47 13.84 -14.00
CA GLY A 49 8.71 13.79 -13.23
C GLY A 49 8.57 13.78 -11.70
N LYS A 50 7.40 13.41 -11.15
CA LYS A 50 7.17 13.36 -9.68
C LYS A 50 8.22 12.54 -8.93
N THR A 51 8.40 11.28 -9.32
CA THR A 51 9.43 10.41 -8.75
C THR A 51 10.85 10.94 -9.01
N SER A 52 11.09 11.61 -10.15
CA SER A 52 12.39 12.28 -10.41
C SER A 52 12.64 13.42 -9.42
N ASN A 53 11.62 14.20 -9.06
CA ASN A 53 11.74 15.26 -8.06
C ASN A 53 12.06 14.67 -6.68
N THR A 54 11.40 13.58 -6.28
CA THR A 54 11.74 12.83 -5.05
C THR A 54 13.20 12.38 -5.07
N LEU A 55 13.64 11.75 -6.17
CA LEU A 55 15.02 11.28 -6.31
C LEU A 55 16.03 12.43 -6.23
N ASN A 56 15.75 13.56 -6.90
CA ASN A 56 16.60 14.74 -6.87
C ASN A 56 16.68 15.33 -5.45
N PHE A 57 15.55 15.44 -4.76
CA PHE A 57 15.50 15.89 -3.37
C PHE A 57 16.35 15.00 -2.46
N ILE A 58 16.12 13.68 -2.47
CA ILE A 58 16.88 12.70 -1.68
C ILE A 58 18.38 12.74 -1.99
N ASN A 59 18.75 12.87 -3.27
CA ASN A 59 20.14 12.90 -3.71
C ASN A 59 20.85 14.22 -3.36
N SER A 60 20.12 15.33 -3.29
CA SER A 60 20.66 16.62 -2.87
C SER A 60 20.89 16.70 -1.36
N ASN A 61 20.05 16.02 -0.57
CA ASN A 61 20.18 15.96 0.89
C ASN A 61 20.95 14.71 1.33
N THR A 62 22.27 14.69 1.09
CA THR A 62 23.12 13.51 1.35
C THR A 62 23.23 13.12 2.83
N ARG A 63 23.03 14.06 3.76
CA ARG A 63 23.08 13.82 5.20
C ARG A 63 21.74 13.42 5.81
N GLY A 64 20.63 13.74 5.15
CA GLY A 64 19.31 13.44 5.67
C GLY A 64 18.95 11.95 5.64
N LYS A 65 17.99 11.56 6.45
CA LYS A 65 17.32 10.26 6.43
C LYS A 65 15.93 10.43 5.85
N HIS A 66 15.67 9.77 4.72
CA HIS A 66 14.36 9.84 4.07
C HIS A 66 13.71 8.48 4.04
N LEU A 67 12.38 8.48 4.16
CA LEU A 67 11.56 7.30 3.99
C LEU A 67 10.80 7.39 2.65
N VAL A 68 10.91 6.33 1.84
CA VAL A 68 10.08 6.11 0.65
C VAL A 68 9.15 4.94 0.91
N ILE A 69 7.84 5.18 0.90
CA ILE A 69 6.79 4.16 0.98
C ILE A 69 6.24 3.94 -0.42
N ALA A 70 6.12 2.68 -0.86
CA ALA A 70 5.58 2.38 -2.18
C ALA A 70 4.81 1.04 -2.19
N PRO A 71 3.94 0.77 -3.18
CA PRO A 71 3.10 -0.43 -3.17
C PRO A 71 3.87 -1.74 -3.38
N THR A 72 5.01 -1.71 -4.08
CA THR A 72 5.74 -2.94 -4.46
C THR A 72 7.25 -2.83 -4.20
N HIS A 73 7.88 -3.96 -3.92
CA HIS A 73 9.34 -4.00 -3.73
C HIS A 73 10.05 -3.74 -5.06
N GLU A 74 9.50 -4.21 -6.18
CA GLU A 74 10.09 -4.05 -7.51
C GLU A 74 10.25 -2.56 -7.86
N PHE A 75 9.29 -1.73 -7.47
CA PHE A 75 9.36 -0.29 -7.65
C PHE A 75 10.38 0.37 -6.70
N LEU A 76 10.41 -0.05 -5.44
CA LEU A 76 11.42 0.43 -4.47
C LEU A 76 12.85 0.10 -4.90
N GLU A 77 13.07 -1.08 -5.47
CA GLU A 77 14.36 -1.48 -6.04
C GLU A 77 14.75 -0.61 -7.23
N GLU A 78 13.78 -0.18 -8.05
CA GLU A 78 14.05 0.75 -9.13
C GLU A 78 14.45 2.14 -8.60
N ILE A 79 13.76 2.63 -7.57
CA ILE A 79 14.11 3.87 -6.88
C ILE A 79 15.52 3.76 -6.28
N ALA A 80 15.81 2.67 -5.59
CA ALA A 80 17.11 2.43 -4.94
C ALA A 80 18.28 2.53 -5.93
N LYS A 81 18.13 2.00 -7.15
CA LYS A 81 19.17 2.08 -8.21
C LYS A 81 19.50 3.52 -8.64
N LYS A 82 18.61 4.48 -8.40
CA LYS A 82 18.76 5.89 -8.80
C LYS A 82 19.14 6.81 -7.64
N ILE A 83 19.20 6.29 -6.40
CA ILE A 83 19.64 7.03 -5.23
C ILE A 83 21.16 6.90 -5.09
N LYS A 84 21.85 8.04 -4.95
CA LYS A 84 23.31 8.17 -4.95
C LYS A 84 23.94 8.00 -3.56
N LYS A 85 23.13 7.86 -2.52
CA LYS A 85 23.57 7.63 -1.12
C LYS A 85 23.17 6.25 -0.63
N GLU A 86 23.60 5.88 0.58
CA GLU A 86 23.22 4.60 1.18
C GLU A 86 21.69 4.55 1.36
N PHE A 87 21.06 3.61 0.64
CA PHE A 87 19.62 3.40 0.62
C PHE A 87 19.32 1.92 0.80
N VAL A 88 18.40 1.59 1.70
CA VAL A 88 18.03 0.20 1.99
C VAL A 88 16.58 -0.04 1.65
N VAL A 89 16.33 -0.99 0.74
CA VAL A 89 14.98 -1.51 0.50
C VAL A 89 14.69 -2.63 1.49
N LEU A 90 13.74 -2.40 2.39
CA LEU A 90 13.28 -3.40 3.34
C LEU A 90 12.48 -4.48 2.63
N LYS A 91 12.91 -5.71 2.82
CA LYS A 91 12.30 -6.93 2.28
C LYS A 91 11.80 -7.81 3.41
N GLY A 92 10.65 -8.43 3.16
CA GLY A 92 10.09 -9.48 4.01
C GLY A 92 11.05 -10.65 4.14
N PHE A 93 10.88 -11.42 5.21
CA PHE A 93 11.76 -12.55 5.51
C PHE A 93 11.88 -13.51 4.33
N SER A 94 10.75 -13.88 3.71
CA SER A 94 10.72 -14.76 2.54
C SER A 94 11.53 -14.24 1.35
N ARG A 95 11.47 -12.92 1.08
CA ARG A 95 12.19 -12.30 -0.05
C ARG A 95 13.67 -12.02 0.23
N ALA A 96 14.05 -11.93 1.50
CA ALA A 96 15.36 -11.45 1.93
C ALA A 96 16.29 -12.58 2.40
N CYS A 97 15.71 -13.68 2.89
CA CYS A 97 16.44 -14.85 3.35
C CYS A 97 16.69 -15.77 2.17
N ARG A 98 17.95 -15.90 1.72
CA ARG A 98 18.32 -16.81 0.62
C ARG A 98 17.84 -18.24 0.86
N LYS A 99 17.95 -18.70 2.11
CA LYS A 99 17.55 -20.05 2.51
C LYS A 99 16.04 -20.31 2.50
N TYR A 100 15.20 -19.28 2.35
CA TYR A 100 13.74 -19.45 2.42
C TYR A 100 13.18 -20.25 1.24
N ASP A 101 13.68 -19.99 0.04
CA ASP A 101 13.24 -20.64 -1.20
C ASP A 101 14.16 -21.80 -1.62
N ASP A 102 15.16 -22.15 -0.80
CA ASP A 102 16.03 -23.29 -1.10
C ASP A 102 15.22 -24.60 -1.01
N ASP A 103 15.35 -25.47 -2.02
CA ASP A 103 14.76 -26.82 -2.07
C ASP A 103 15.54 -27.82 -1.20
N THR A 104 15.94 -27.38 -0.02
CA THR A 104 16.67 -28.17 0.98
C THR A 104 15.78 -28.41 2.20
N LYS A 105 16.12 -29.42 3.01
CA LYS A 105 15.49 -29.63 4.32
C LYS A 105 15.55 -28.37 5.20
N GLU A 106 16.64 -27.60 5.10
CA GLU A 106 16.78 -26.32 5.81
C GLU A 106 15.74 -25.29 5.35
N GLY A 107 15.53 -25.16 4.04
CA GLY A 107 14.54 -24.23 3.49
C GLY A 107 13.11 -24.59 3.87
N GLU A 108 12.77 -25.88 3.86
CA GLU A 108 11.46 -26.38 4.34
C GLU A 108 11.19 -26.00 5.80
N ILE A 109 12.19 -26.19 6.67
CA ILE A 109 12.09 -25.84 8.09
C ILE A 109 11.87 -24.34 8.28
N ILE A 110 12.61 -23.52 7.53
CA ILE A 110 12.48 -22.06 7.58
C ILE A 110 11.07 -21.62 7.16
N ARG A 111 10.52 -22.22 6.10
CA ARG A 111 9.16 -21.92 5.63
C ARG A 111 8.12 -22.27 6.70
N GLU A 112 8.22 -23.45 7.31
CA GLU A 112 7.30 -23.87 8.37
C GLU A 112 7.36 -22.96 9.61
N MET A 113 8.56 -22.58 10.07
CA MET A 113 8.72 -21.65 11.19
C MET A 113 8.04 -20.30 10.89
N ASN A 114 8.22 -19.79 9.68
CA ASN A 114 7.61 -18.54 9.24
C ASN A 114 6.08 -18.66 9.17
N GLU A 115 5.55 -19.75 8.61
CA GLU A 115 4.11 -20.04 8.52
C GLU A 115 3.47 -20.13 9.92
N LYS A 116 4.18 -20.67 10.90
CA LYS A 116 3.77 -20.69 12.32
C LYS A 116 3.98 -19.37 13.06
N LYS A 117 4.28 -18.28 12.34
CA LYS A 117 4.48 -16.91 12.83
C LYS A 117 5.57 -16.80 13.89
N ILE A 118 6.66 -17.56 13.75
CA ILE A 118 7.82 -17.40 14.62
C ILE A 118 8.55 -16.10 14.27
N PRO A 119 8.97 -15.29 15.26
CA PRO A 119 9.70 -14.06 14.98
C PRO A 119 10.93 -14.31 14.10
N ASN A 120 11.09 -13.59 13.00
CA ASN A 120 12.17 -13.86 12.04
C ASN A 120 13.59 -13.78 12.65
N LYS A 121 13.79 -12.94 13.68
CA LYS A 121 15.06 -12.88 14.43
C LYS A 121 15.41 -14.22 15.08
N VAL A 122 14.39 -14.95 15.56
CA VAL A 122 14.50 -16.29 16.15
C VAL A 122 14.89 -17.29 15.09
N ILE A 123 14.20 -17.29 13.94
CA ILE A 123 14.52 -18.15 12.79
C ILE A 123 15.98 -17.94 12.35
N CYS A 124 16.43 -16.68 12.22
CA CYS A 124 17.82 -16.39 11.85
C CYS A 124 18.86 -16.86 12.87
N ARG A 125 18.55 -16.82 14.18
CA ARG A 125 19.42 -17.37 15.22
C ARG A 125 19.44 -18.90 15.15
N TYR A 126 18.29 -19.52 14.87
CA TYR A 126 18.14 -20.97 14.78
C TYR A 126 19.01 -21.53 13.66
N MET A 127 18.98 -20.88 12.50
CA MET A 127 19.79 -21.24 11.35
C MET A 127 21.30 -20.99 11.54
N LYS A 128 21.72 -20.49 12.71
CA LYS A 128 23.10 -20.09 13.03
C LYS A 128 23.71 -19.26 11.89
N CYS A 129 22.92 -18.37 11.27
CA CYS A 129 23.40 -17.55 10.17
C CYS A 129 24.57 -16.68 10.67
N LYS A 130 25.81 -17.12 10.40
CA LYS A 130 27.05 -16.38 10.68
C LYS A 130 27.31 -15.40 9.53
N GLY A 131 27.79 -14.20 9.84
CA GLY A 131 28.19 -13.21 8.82
C GLY A 131 27.03 -12.58 8.04
N ALA A 132 27.28 -12.26 6.76
CA ALA A 132 26.55 -11.34 5.88
C ALA A 132 25.10 -11.75 5.50
N CYS A 133 24.24 -12.02 6.48
CA CYS A 133 22.81 -12.28 6.28
C CYS A 133 22.10 -11.00 5.80
N TYR A 134 21.66 -10.98 4.54
CA TYR A 134 20.97 -9.83 3.94
C TYR A 134 19.75 -9.40 4.78
N TYR A 135 18.89 -10.35 5.18
CA TYR A 135 17.68 -10.04 5.97
C TYR A 135 17.98 -9.34 7.30
N ARG A 136 19.03 -9.73 8.04
CA ARG A 136 19.38 -9.06 9.31
C ARG A 136 20.09 -7.73 9.06
N ASN A 137 20.99 -7.73 8.08
CA ASN A 137 21.82 -6.57 7.78
C ASN A 137 21.02 -5.37 7.29
N GLN A 138 19.90 -5.58 6.59
CA GLN A 138 19.05 -4.48 6.14
C GLN A 138 18.52 -3.63 7.31
N PHE A 139 18.10 -4.25 8.43
CA PHE A 139 17.58 -3.49 9.59
C PHE A 139 18.69 -2.79 10.36
N SER A 140 19.86 -3.42 10.50
CA SER A 140 21.03 -2.78 11.12
C SER A 140 21.49 -1.56 10.32
N LYS A 141 21.55 -1.69 8.99
CA LYS A 141 21.87 -0.57 8.09
C LYS A 141 20.80 0.52 8.16
N ALA A 142 19.52 0.14 8.11
CA ALA A 142 18.40 1.05 8.17
C ALA A 142 18.35 1.88 9.46
N ASN A 143 18.92 1.40 10.57
CA ASN A 143 18.98 2.15 11.83
C ASN A 143 20.05 3.24 11.84
N LYS A 144 21.00 3.25 10.91
CA LYS A 144 22.00 4.32 10.81
C LYS A 144 21.34 5.65 10.44
N ARG A 145 21.91 6.76 10.92
CA ARG A 145 21.34 8.11 10.75
C ARG A 145 21.27 8.56 9.29
N ASN A 146 22.31 8.31 8.49
CA ASN A 146 22.39 8.83 7.11
C ASN A 146 21.90 7.82 6.05
N VAL A 147 21.17 6.78 6.47
CA VAL A 147 20.69 5.70 5.58
C VAL A 147 19.21 5.87 5.34
N SER A 148 18.86 6.25 4.11
CA SER A 148 17.46 6.32 3.68
C SER A 148 16.87 4.93 3.47
N ILE A 149 15.55 4.84 3.61
CA ILE A 149 14.82 3.57 3.61
C ILE A 149 13.74 3.59 2.54
N GLY A 150 13.63 2.50 1.79
CA GLY A 150 12.46 2.18 0.98
C GLY A 150 11.71 1.01 1.62
N MET A 151 10.40 1.12 1.85
CA MET A 151 9.63 0.00 2.38
C MET A 151 8.20 -0.02 1.84
N PRO A 152 7.59 -1.20 1.64
CA PRO A 152 6.17 -1.26 1.38
C PRO A 152 5.37 -1.05 2.67
N VAL A 153 4.08 -0.71 2.55
CA VAL A 153 3.23 -0.26 3.66
C VAL A 153 3.20 -1.25 4.84
N GLN A 154 3.37 -2.55 4.59
CA GLN A 154 3.34 -3.57 5.63
C GLN A 154 4.43 -3.39 6.69
N PHE A 155 5.52 -2.67 6.40
CA PHE A 155 6.59 -2.37 7.36
C PHE A 155 6.38 -1.10 8.17
N LEU A 156 5.30 -0.36 7.93
CA LEU A 156 5.04 0.93 8.57
C LEU A 156 5.02 0.84 10.11
N HIS A 157 4.65 -0.32 10.66
CA HIS A 157 4.63 -0.57 12.10
C HIS A 157 6.03 -0.66 12.74
N LEU A 158 7.11 -0.86 11.96
CA LEU A 158 8.46 -1.08 12.48
C LEU A 158 9.22 0.19 12.84
N TYR A 159 8.84 1.35 12.28
CA TYR A 159 9.60 2.59 12.45
C TYR A 159 8.75 3.68 13.12
N ASP A 160 9.43 4.50 13.91
CA ASP A 160 8.93 5.80 14.32
C ASP A 160 9.27 6.83 13.22
N PHE A 161 8.39 7.80 12.99
CA PHE A 161 8.62 8.83 11.98
C PHE A 161 9.70 9.81 12.40
N SER A 162 9.91 10.02 13.71
CA SER A 162 10.95 10.89 14.29
C SER A 162 12.36 10.72 13.74
N VAL A 163 12.69 9.54 13.23
CA VAL A 163 14.03 9.25 12.73
C VAL A 163 14.25 9.76 11.30
N PHE A 164 13.20 10.22 10.62
CA PHE A 164 13.24 10.66 9.22
C PHE A 164 13.04 12.18 9.10
N ASP A 165 13.81 12.80 8.20
CA ASP A 165 13.67 14.21 7.85
C ASP A 165 12.52 14.45 6.86
N SER A 166 12.18 13.44 6.05
CA SER A 166 11.06 13.52 5.12
C SER A 166 10.50 12.14 4.77
N ILE A 167 9.21 12.13 4.43
CA ILE A 167 8.48 10.92 4.05
C ILE A 167 7.82 11.14 2.70
N HIS A 168 8.06 10.19 1.80
CA HIS A 168 7.56 10.19 0.43
C HIS A 168 6.72 8.92 0.22
N ILE A 169 5.43 9.08 -0.02
CA ILE A 169 4.50 8.03 -0.40
C ILE A 169 4.40 8.05 -1.92
N GLU A 170 5.06 7.11 -2.58
CA GLU A 170 5.03 6.97 -4.02
C GLU A 170 3.91 6.04 -4.46
N GLU A 171 3.25 6.42 -5.55
CA GLU A 171 2.14 5.70 -6.15
C GLU A 171 0.96 5.56 -5.19
N ARG A 172 -0.10 4.91 -5.67
CA ARG A 172 -1.24 4.58 -4.83
C ARG A 172 -0.91 3.41 -3.92
N VAL A 173 -0.76 3.70 -2.63
CA VAL A 173 -0.60 2.70 -1.57
C VAL A 173 -1.99 2.35 -1.02
N GLN A 174 -2.22 1.07 -0.75
CA GLN A 174 -3.44 0.57 -0.11
C GLN A 174 -3.09 -0.47 0.96
N GLY A 175 -3.96 -0.61 1.94
CA GLY A 175 -3.82 -1.59 3.02
C GLY A 175 -4.46 -1.10 4.31
N GLY A 176 -4.59 -2.02 5.26
CA GLY A 176 -5.03 -1.73 6.62
C GLY A 176 -4.24 -2.59 7.61
N PHE A 177 -4.31 -2.20 8.87
CA PHE A 177 -3.72 -2.90 9.99
C PHE A 177 -4.82 -3.31 10.94
N LYS A 178 -4.86 -4.60 11.29
CA LYS A 178 -5.70 -5.08 12.36
C LYS A 178 -4.89 -5.11 13.65
N LEU A 179 -5.31 -4.33 14.63
CA LEU A 179 -4.76 -4.32 15.97
C LEU A 179 -5.69 -5.13 16.86
N GLU A 180 -5.20 -6.20 17.46
CA GLU A 180 -6.01 -7.07 18.32
C GLU A 180 -5.56 -6.94 19.78
N TRP A 181 -6.53 -6.78 20.68
CA TRP A 181 -6.32 -6.83 22.12
C TRP A 181 -6.96 -8.08 22.68
N ASN A 182 -6.15 -9.14 22.73
CA ASN A 182 -6.55 -10.40 23.33
C ASN A 182 -5.72 -10.60 24.60
N THR A 183 -6.26 -10.16 25.75
CA THR A 183 -5.58 -10.24 27.04
C THR A 183 -5.09 -11.65 27.35
N LYS A 184 -5.87 -12.69 27.01
CA LYS A 184 -5.49 -14.10 27.23
C LYS A 184 -4.25 -14.49 26.43
N GLU A 185 -4.20 -14.14 25.14
CA GLU A 185 -3.02 -14.42 24.31
C GLU A 185 -1.84 -13.55 24.74
N ILE A 186 -2.05 -12.27 25.06
CA ILE A 186 -0.99 -11.39 25.59
C ILE A 186 -0.38 -11.99 26.86
N TYR A 187 -1.21 -12.46 27.79
CA TYR A 187 -0.76 -13.08 29.04
C TYR A 187 -0.02 -14.37 28.77
N LYS A 188 -0.55 -15.22 27.90
CA LYS A 188 0.13 -16.46 27.49
C LYS A 188 1.52 -16.18 26.91
N GLU A 189 1.68 -15.12 26.12
CA GLU A 189 2.98 -14.70 25.59
C GLU A 189 3.89 -14.11 26.68
N LEU A 190 3.36 -13.34 27.64
CA LEU A 190 4.10 -12.80 28.78
C LEU A 190 4.57 -13.89 29.75
N LEU A 191 3.77 -14.94 29.97
CA LEU A 191 4.12 -16.07 30.83
C LEU A 191 5.33 -16.86 30.30
N LYS A 192 5.67 -16.72 29.01
CA LYS A 192 6.91 -17.28 28.44
C LYS A 192 8.16 -16.53 28.90
N LEU A 193 7.99 -15.37 29.53
CA LEU A 193 9.06 -14.48 30.01
C LEU A 193 9.27 -14.55 31.53
N THR A 194 8.64 -15.48 32.24
CA THR A 194 8.73 -15.62 33.71
C THR A 194 10.16 -15.80 34.22
N GLU A 195 11.05 -16.42 33.43
CA GLU A 195 12.47 -16.58 33.77
C GLU A 195 13.29 -15.30 33.57
N TYR A 196 12.72 -14.25 32.98
CA TYR A 196 13.44 -13.06 32.49
C TYR A 196 12.94 -11.73 33.05
N ILE A 197 11.80 -11.75 33.72
CA ILE A 197 11.19 -10.60 34.40
C ILE A 197 10.93 -11.06 35.82
N ASP A 198 11.28 -10.24 36.81
CA ASP A 198 10.96 -10.57 38.19
C ASP A 198 9.43 -10.68 38.37
N ASN A 199 9.00 -11.59 39.25
CA ASN A 199 7.59 -11.92 39.40
C ASN A 199 6.73 -10.71 39.78
N GLU A 200 7.25 -9.79 40.58
CA GLU A 200 6.50 -8.60 41.00
C GLU A 200 6.30 -7.63 39.84
N ARG A 201 7.34 -7.35 39.07
CA ARG A 201 7.25 -6.50 37.88
C ARG A 201 6.42 -7.15 36.77
N GLN A 202 6.48 -8.47 36.61
CA GLN A 202 5.63 -9.17 35.66
C GLN A 202 4.15 -9.04 36.04
N LYS A 203 3.81 -9.18 37.33
CA LYS A 203 2.45 -8.94 37.83
C LYS A 203 2.02 -7.49 37.58
N GLN A 204 2.90 -6.51 37.83
CA GLN A 204 2.61 -5.10 37.55
C GLN A 204 2.30 -4.87 36.06
N ILE A 205 3.13 -5.39 35.15
CA ILE A 205 2.92 -5.28 33.71
C ILE A 205 1.61 -5.96 33.29
N MET A 206 1.33 -7.14 33.82
CA MET A 206 0.06 -7.82 33.58
C MET A 206 -1.11 -6.99 34.07
N GLU A 207 -1.00 -6.34 35.23
CA GLU A 207 -2.04 -5.45 35.76
C GLU A 207 -2.21 -4.20 34.89
N TYR A 208 -1.13 -3.59 34.39
CA TYR A 208 -1.20 -2.50 33.42
C TYR A 208 -1.94 -2.92 32.14
N ILE A 209 -1.68 -4.13 31.63
CA ILE A 209 -2.39 -4.68 30.46
C ILE A 209 -3.85 -4.99 30.79
N LYS A 210 -4.13 -5.56 31.96
CA LYS A 210 -5.50 -5.82 32.43
C LYS A 210 -6.33 -4.55 32.45
N ASN A 211 -5.76 -3.51 33.04
CA ASN A 211 -6.40 -2.23 33.29
C ASN A 211 -6.28 -1.28 32.09
N LYS A 212 -5.59 -1.71 31.03
CA LYS A 212 -5.37 -0.93 29.81
C LYS A 212 -4.70 0.42 30.10
N ASP A 213 -3.76 0.39 31.04
CA ASP A 213 -3.00 1.55 31.53
C ASP A 213 -1.89 1.91 30.54
N LEU A 214 -2.20 2.85 29.65
CA LEU A 214 -1.31 3.28 28.59
C LEU A 214 -0.02 3.92 29.12
N GLU A 215 -0.12 4.81 30.12
CA GLU A 215 1.01 5.58 30.63
C GLU A 215 2.07 4.66 31.25
N ASN A 216 1.63 3.75 32.13
CA ASN A 216 2.52 2.80 32.77
C ASN A 216 3.02 1.72 31.82
N LEU A 217 2.21 1.27 30.85
CA LEU A 217 2.71 0.33 29.84
C LEU A 217 3.74 0.98 28.92
N GLN A 218 3.59 2.28 28.63
CA GLN A 218 4.52 3.04 27.80
C GLN A 218 5.88 3.22 28.49
N SER A 219 5.91 3.43 29.80
CA SER A 219 7.16 3.52 30.56
C SER A 219 7.93 2.18 30.60
N GLU A 220 7.24 1.05 30.57
CA GLU A 220 7.82 -0.30 30.55
C GLU A 220 8.21 -0.81 29.14
N ALA A 221 7.83 -0.08 28.09
CA ALA A 221 7.86 -0.59 26.72
C ALA A 221 9.26 -0.98 26.20
N ALA A 222 10.27 -0.18 26.54
CA ALA A 222 11.66 -0.41 26.14
C ALA A 222 12.22 -1.67 26.79
N LEU A 223 11.95 -1.86 28.09
CA LEU A 223 12.38 -3.03 28.84
C LEU A 223 11.73 -4.30 28.29
N LEU A 224 10.40 -4.29 28.14
CA LEU A 224 9.66 -5.44 27.60
C LEU A 224 10.18 -5.87 26.24
N SER A 225 10.43 -4.91 25.35
CA SER A 225 10.97 -5.17 24.02
C SER A 225 12.34 -5.84 24.07
N ASP A 226 13.22 -5.42 24.99
CA ASP A 226 14.53 -6.02 25.19
C ASP A 226 14.45 -7.43 25.81
N VAL A 227 13.61 -7.62 26.83
CA VAL A 227 13.42 -8.93 27.49
C VAL A 227 12.87 -9.97 26.52
N ILE A 228 11.82 -9.64 25.76
CA ILE A 228 11.26 -10.52 24.72
C ILE A 228 12.36 -10.95 23.75
N GLN A 229 13.19 -9.99 23.35
CA GLN A 229 14.30 -10.22 22.43
C GLN A 229 15.39 -11.13 23.00
N ARG A 230 15.70 -11.03 24.29
CA ARG A 230 16.67 -11.89 25.00
C ARG A 230 16.12 -13.30 25.23
N SER A 231 14.91 -13.43 25.78
CA SER A 231 14.27 -14.72 26.03
C SER A 231 14.20 -15.58 24.76
N ASN A 232 13.67 -15.00 23.68
CA ASN A 232 13.57 -15.64 22.39
C ASN A 232 14.92 -16.07 21.81
N ALA A 233 16.00 -15.34 22.12
CA ALA A 233 17.34 -15.66 21.67
C ALA A 233 17.90 -16.94 22.30
N GLU A 234 17.69 -17.07 23.60
CA GLU A 234 18.24 -18.14 24.40
C GLU A 234 17.53 -19.45 24.11
N LYS A 235 16.19 -19.45 24.05
CA LYS A 235 15.41 -20.65 23.70
C LYS A 235 15.82 -21.24 22.36
N VAL A 236 16.11 -20.39 21.38
CA VAL A 236 16.68 -20.81 20.09
C VAL A 236 18.06 -21.42 20.25
N THR A 237 18.93 -20.75 20.98
CA THR A 237 20.32 -21.20 21.16
C THR A 237 20.35 -22.57 21.82
N MET A 238 19.54 -22.80 22.86
CA MET A 238 19.39 -24.10 23.53
C MET A 238 18.96 -25.18 22.53
N TYR A 239 17.83 -24.94 21.83
CA TYR A 239 17.29 -25.91 20.87
C TYR A 239 18.32 -26.31 19.79
N THR A 240 19.09 -25.35 19.29
CA THR A 240 20.13 -25.59 18.29
C THR A 240 21.43 -26.23 18.79
N LYS A 241 21.67 -26.24 20.11
CA LYS A 241 22.83 -26.90 20.71
C LYS A 241 22.55 -28.37 20.97
N ASP A 242 21.34 -28.67 21.44
CA ASP A 242 20.90 -30.03 21.77
C ASP A 242 20.75 -30.89 20.51
N HIS A 243 20.42 -30.27 19.38
CA HIS A 243 20.22 -30.95 18.10
C HIS A 243 21.41 -30.60 17.19
N LYS A 244 22.40 -31.50 17.12
CA LYS A 244 23.61 -31.35 16.30
C LYS A 244 23.31 -31.26 14.81
N GLU A 245 22.17 -31.79 14.38
CA GLU A 245 21.65 -31.72 13.01
C GLU A 245 20.48 -30.73 12.91
N VAL A 246 20.15 -30.30 11.69
CA VAL A 246 19.00 -29.42 11.43
C VAL A 246 17.70 -30.21 11.63
N VAL A 247 17.25 -30.30 12.88
CA VAL A 247 15.99 -30.96 13.24
C VAL A 247 14.84 -29.94 13.20
N LYS A 248 13.78 -30.31 12.47
CA LYS A 248 12.57 -29.51 12.30
C LYS A 248 11.99 -29.09 13.67
N PRO A 249 11.74 -27.78 13.90
CA PRO A 249 11.22 -27.31 15.17
C PRO A 249 9.83 -27.87 15.42
N ASP A 250 9.71 -28.62 16.50
CA ASP A 250 8.44 -29.19 16.94
C ASP A 250 7.52 -28.12 17.59
N ASN A 251 6.26 -28.49 17.83
CA ASN A 251 5.29 -27.58 18.44
C ASN A 251 5.69 -27.17 19.88
N ASN A 252 6.46 -27.99 20.59
CA ASN A 252 6.90 -27.69 21.96
C ASN A 252 7.89 -26.52 21.98
N PHE A 253 8.90 -26.55 21.11
CA PHE A 253 9.84 -25.45 20.92
C PHE A 253 9.12 -24.16 20.51
N LEU A 254 8.24 -24.24 19.52
CA LEU A 254 7.53 -23.08 18.97
C LEU A 254 6.63 -22.41 20.01
N ASN A 255 6.03 -23.19 20.91
CA ASN A 255 5.20 -22.69 21.99
C ASN A 255 6.02 -21.95 23.07
N LYS A 256 7.32 -22.22 23.20
CA LYS A 256 8.20 -21.52 24.14
C LYS A 256 8.67 -20.14 23.62
N ILE A 257 8.49 -19.84 22.34
CA ILE A 257 8.86 -18.55 21.75
C ILE A 257 7.77 -17.51 21.99
N CYS A 258 8.16 -16.34 22.50
CA CYS A 258 7.29 -15.18 22.72
C CYS A 258 7.06 -14.40 21.42
N LYS A 259 5.80 -14.15 21.06
CA LYS A 259 5.35 -13.50 19.81
C LYS A 259 4.81 -12.08 20.02
N LEU A 260 4.90 -11.54 21.23
CA LEU A 260 4.31 -10.26 21.60
C LEU A 260 5.01 -9.07 20.90
N ASN A 261 4.22 -8.09 20.44
CA ASN A 261 4.71 -6.82 19.88
C ASN A 261 4.19 -5.65 20.73
N VAL A 262 5.08 -5.05 21.52
CA VAL A 262 4.75 -3.99 22.48
C VAL A 262 4.21 -2.73 21.79
N ASN A 263 4.76 -2.32 20.64
CA ASN A 263 4.33 -1.11 19.95
C ASN A 263 2.88 -1.21 19.45
N ASN A 264 2.45 -2.41 19.04
CA ASN A 264 1.07 -2.63 18.62
C ASN A 264 0.09 -2.54 19.81
N LEU A 265 0.53 -2.96 21.00
CA LEU A 265 -0.27 -2.82 22.23
C LEU A 265 -0.46 -1.34 22.58
N LEU A 266 0.62 -0.56 22.61
CA LEU A 266 0.55 0.87 22.93
C LEU A 266 -0.33 1.64 21.94
N LEU A 267 -0.17 1.36 20.65
CA LEU A 267 -1.01 1.96 19.60
C LEU A 267 -2.50 1.62 19.79
N TYR A 268 -2.81 0.36 20.11
CA TYR A 268 -4.19 -0.05 20.37
C TYR A 268 -4.77 0.71 21.57
N LEU A 269 -4.03 0.81 22.68
CA LEU A 269 -4.47 1.50 23.89
C LEU A 269 -4.69 3.00 23.66
N GLU A 270 -3.80 3.68 22.94
CA GLU A 270 -3.98 5.10 22.61
C GLU A 270 -5.25 5.32 21.77
N LEU A 271 -5.50 4.47 20.76
CA LEU A 271 -6.70 4.55 19.94
C LEU A 271 -7.96 4.25 20.77
N GLU A 272 -7.94 3.22 21.60
CA GLU A 272 -9.07 2.85 22.44
C GLU A 272 -9.39 3.90 23.51
N SER A 273 -8.37 4.47 24.17
CA SER A 273 -8.55 5.52 25.18
C SER A 273 -9.32 6.70 24.61
N ARG A 274 -8.98 7.13 23.40
CA ARG A 274 -9.65 8.26 22.74
C ARG A 274 -11.00 7.90 22.13
N ASP A 275 -11.20 6.66 21.69
CA ASP A 275 -12.52 6.20 21.22
C ASP A 275 -13.55 6.14 22.36
N LYS A 276 -13.13 5.75 23.57
CA LYS A 276 -13.99 5.76 24.78
C LYS A 276 -14.46 7.16 25.15
N GLU A 277 -13.59 8.15 25.04
CA GLU A 277 -13.93 9.56 25.25
C GLU A 277 -14.94 10.07 24.20
N ASN A 278 -14.90 9.53 22.98
CA ASN A 278 -15.73 9.95 21.85
C ASN A 278 -17.04 9.13 21.65
N LYS A 279 -17.47 8.34 22.64
CA LYS A 279 -18.78 7.66 22.71
C LYS A 279 -19.08 6.64 21.59
N LEU A 280 -18.09 6.08 20.90
CA LEU A 280 -18.34 4.91 20.02
C LEU A 280 -18.54 3.66 20.91
N LYS A 281 -19.78 3.15 20.91
CA LYS A 281 -20.34 2.27 21.95
C LYS A 281 -19.93 0.79 21.93
N THR A 282 -18.99 0.36 21.09
CA THR A 282 -18.71 -1.09 20.95
C THR A 282 -17.30 -1.45 21.42
N PRO A 283 -17.17 -2.31 22.46
CA PRO A 283 -15.88 -2.87 22.84
C PRO A 283 -15.45 -3.88 21.78
N TYR A 284 -14.62 -3.47 20.83
CA TYR A 284 -13.99 -4.41 19.92
C TYR A 284 -12.66 -4.88 20.50
N ASN A 285 -12.50 -6.20 20.66
CA ASN A 285 -11.20 -6.85 20.88
C ASN A 285 -10.24 -6.67 19.69
N SER A 286 -10.64 -5.94 18.66
CA SER A 286 -9.77 -5.55 17.55
C SER A 286 -10.18 -4.22 16.93
N ILE A 287 -9.19 -3.36 16.65
CA ILE A 287 -9.37 -2.10 15.91
C ILE A 287 -8.76 -2.28 14.52
N SER A 288 -9.55 -2.03 13.47
CA SER A 288 -9.05 -1.94 12.10
C SER A 288 -8.65 -0.49 11.82
N VAL A 289 -7.41 -0.29 11.38
CA VAL A 289 -6.86 1.04 11.08
C VAL A 289 -6.43 1.08 9.62
N SER A 290 -7.01 1.99 8.84
CA SER A 290 -6.53 2.25 7.48
C SER A 290 -5.08 2.73 7.52
N TYR A 291 -4.30 2.46 6.48
CA TYR A 291 -2.90 2.91 6.49
C TYR A 291 -2.79 4.45 6.61
N GLN A 292 -3.74 5.22 6.07
CA GLN A 292 -3.76 6.67 6.21
C GLN A 292 -3.94 7.11 7.65
N LYS A 293 -4.91 6.53 8.37
CA LYS A 293 -5.09 6.80 9.81
C LYS A 293 -3.81 6.46 10.58
N PHE A 294 -3.14 5.36 10.21
CA PHE A 294 -1.88 4.98 10.83
C PHE A 294 -0.72 5.94 10.51
N LEU A 295 -0.68 6.51 9.29
CA LEU A 295 0.28 7.55 8.93
C LEU A 295 0.07 8.83 9.75
N PHE A 296 -1.18 9.29 9.89
CA PHE A 296 -1.52 10.47 10.70
C PHE A 296 -1.10 10.27 12.15
N TYR A 297 -1.38 9.08 12.70
CA TYR A 297 -0.95 8.72 14.04
C TYR A 297 0.57 8.79 14.21
N LYS A 298 1.33 8.21 13.27
CA LYS A 298 2.79 8.21 13.32
C LYS A 298 3.38 9.63 13.21
N GLN A 299 2.63 10.58 12.64
CA GLN A 299 3.04 11.97 12.49
C GLN A 299 2.86 12.80 13.77
N LEU A 300 2.00 12.36 14.72
CA LEU A 300 1.49 13.09 15.90
C LEU A 300 2.53 13.81 16.77
N LYS A 301 3.83 13.50 16.66
CA LYS A 301 4.87 14.06 17.55
C LYS A 301 5.95 14.86 16.85
N TYR A 302 6.02 14.85 15.52
CA TYR A 302 7.28 15.22 14.84
C TYR A 302 7.14 16.27 13.74
N ASN A 303 5.92 16.74 13.44
CA ASN A 303 5.63 17.70 12.37
C ASN A 303 6.39 17.41 11.06
N ILE A 304 6.46 16.12 10.71
CA ILE A 304 7.16 15.69 9.49
C ILE A 304 6.23 15.87 8.32
N GLN A 305 6.70 16.53 7.27
CA GLN A 305 5.95 16.69 6.03
C GLN A 305 5.74 15.33 5.33
N LEU A 306 4.49 15.03 4.98
CA LEU A 306 4.14 13.86 4.18
C LEU A 306 3.94 14.28 2.72
N ASN A 307 4.73 13.69 1.83
CA ASN A 307 4.67 13.95 0.39
C ASN A 307 4.04 12.76 -0.33
N TYR A 308 2.87 12.93 -0.93
CA TYR A 308 2.15 11.90 -1.68
C TYR A 308 2.35 12.14 -3.18
N ASN A 309 2.97 11.19 -3.87
CA ASN A 309 3.19 11.20 -5.31
C ASN A 309 2.32 10.15 -5.98
N CYS A 310 1.03 10.43 -6.10
CA CYS A 310 0.03 9.53 -6.69
C CYS A 310 -0.81 10.29 -7.70
N ALA A 311 -0.95 9.78 -8.93
CA ALA A 311 -1.76 10.46 -9.94
C ALA A 311 -3.25 10.44 -9.59
N THR A 312 -3.75 9.32 -9.10
CA THR A 312 -5.09 9.20 -8.53
C THR A 312 -5.03 9.30 -7.01
N PHE A 313 -5.44 10.46 -6.48
CA PHE A 313 -5.54 10.68 -5.06
C PHE A 313 -7.00 10.58 -4.60
N PRO A 314 -7.34 9.65 -3.67
CA PRO A 314 -8.70 9.49 -3.15
C PRO A 314 -9.03 10.61 -2.16
N LYS A 315 -9.26 11.82 -2.69
CA LYS A 315 -9.44 13.05 -1.91
C LYS A 315 -10.55 12.91 -0.88
N ILE A 316 -11.70 12.32 -1.25
CA ILE A 316 -12.87 12.23 -0.37
C ILE A 316 -12.53 11.36 0.84
N THR A 317 -12.07 10.13 0.63
CA THR A 317 -11.64 9.23 1.72
C THR A 317 -10.50 9.82 2.54
N PHE A 318 -9.55 10.52 1.92
CA PHE A 318 -8.48 11.18 2.66
C PHE A 318 -9.01 12.26 3.60
N LEU A 319 -9.83 13.18 3.10
CA LEU A 319 -10.40 14.28 3.89
C LEU A 319 -11.33 13.76 4.98
N HIS A 320 -12.12 12.72 4.70
CA HIS A 320 -12.92 12.06 5.72
C HIS A 320 -12.04 11.49 6.84
N ASN A 321 -10.97 10.75 6.49
CA ASN A 321 -10.03 10.23 7.49
C ASN A 321 -9.31 11.34 8.26
N LEU A 322 -8.99 12.46 7.61
CA LEU A 322 -8.37 13.62 8.26
C LEU A 322 -9.34 14.29 9.22
N LYS A 323 -10.61 14.47 8.84
CA LYS A 323 -11.66 15.00 9.71
C LYS A 323 -11.83 14.14 10.97
N VAL A 324 -12.01 12.83 10.80
CA VAL A 324 -12.10 11.88 11.93
C VAL A 324 -10.85 11.97 12.80
N PHE A 325 -9.67 12.09 12.20
CA PHE A 325 -8.43 12.24 12.95
C PHE A 325 -8.37 13.57 13.72
N GLU A 326 -8.73 14.70 13.12
CA GLU A 326 -8.77 16.01 13.80
C GLU A 326 -9.85 16.08 14.88
N GLU A 327 -10.94 15.31 14.76
CA GLU A 327 -11.94 15.14 15.82
C GLU A 327 -11.36 14.35 17.01
N LEU A 328 -10.59 13.29 16.76
CA LEU A 328 -9.89 12.52 17.80
C LEU A 328 -8.71 13.28 18.43
N PHE A 329 -8.05 14.15 17.66
CA PHE A 329 -6.87 14.89 18.06
C PHE A 329 -6.99 16.39 17.74
N PRO A 330 -7.87 17.13 18.46
CA PRO A 330 -8.26 18.51 18.13
C PRO A 330 -7.14 19.54 18.26
N GLN A 331 -6.05 19.20 18.94
CA GLN A 331 -4.85 20.02 19.06
C GLN A 331 -3.99 20.04 17.78
N TYR A 332 -4.36 19.23 16.78
CA TYR A 332 -3.69 19.18 15.49
C TYR A 332 -4.58 19.66 14.36
N THR A 333 -3.96 20.16 13.30
CA THR A 333 -4.69 20.61 12.11
C THR A 333 -3.87 20.32 10.87
N GLY A 334 -4.45 19.55 9.96
CA GLY A 334 -3.92 19.23 8.65
C GLY A 334 -4.09 20.42 7.71
N VAL A 335 -3.01 20.73 7.01
CA VAL A 335 -3.00 21.60 5.83
C VAL A 335 -2.65 20.72 4.65
N VAL A 336 -3.57 20.66 3.68
CA VAL A 336 -3.49 19.75 2.55
C VAL A 336 -3.32 20.55 1.28
N GLU A 337 -2.19 20.42 0.60
CA GLU A 337 -1.97 21.02 -0.72
C GLU A 337 -2.05 19.92 -1.79
N ILE A 338 -3.00 20.04 -2.72
CA ILE A 338 -3.20 19.08 -3.82
C ILE A 338 -2.86 19.76 -5.14
N LYS A 339 -1.80 19.32 -5.81
CA LYS A 339 -1.44 19.74 -7.16
C LYS A 339 -2.01 18.78 -8.20
N ARG A 340 -2.63 19.32 -9.26
CA ARG A 340 -3.15 18.53 -10.40
C ARG A 340 -2.68 19.14 -11.72
N SER A 341 -2.72 18.32 -12.76
CA SER A 341 -2.49 18.75 -14.13
C SER A 341 -3.53 18.14 -15.07
N HIS A 342 -3.91 18.87 -16.11
CA HIS A 342 -4.96 18.52 -17.07
C HIS A 342 -4.41 18.51 -18.51
N TYR A 343 -3.35 17.75 -18.76
CA TYR A 343 -2.77 17.58 -20.10
C TYR A 343 -3.58 16.60 -20.95
N ILE A 344 -4.03 17.06 -22.12
CA ILE A 344 -4.65 16.24 -23.17
C ILE A 344 -3.56 15.63 -24.08
N ASN A 345 -3.74 14.38 -24.55
CA ASN A 345 -2.85 13.72 -25.51
C ASN A 345 -3.58 13.20 -26.74
N LYS A 346 -3.52 13.97 -27.82
CA LYS A 346 -4.06 13.51 -29.10
C LYS A 346 -3.16 12.48 -29.81
N ASN A 347 -1.93 12.25 -29.34
CA ASN A 347 -1.05 11.22 -29.90
C ASN A 347 -1.34 9.81 -29.35
N VAL A 348 -2.31 9.68 -28.43
CA VAL A 348 -2.79 8.40 -27.91
C VAL A 348 -4.22 8.21 -28.38
N LYS A 349 -4.48 7.08 -29.04
CA LYS A 349 -5.83 6.72 -29.50
C LYS A 349 -6.30 5.44 -28.82
N ILE A 350 -7.46 5.51 -28.17
CA ILE A 350 -8.20 4.35 -27.67
C ILE A 350 -9.19 3.91 -28.76
N ILE A 351 -9.14 2.64 -29.12
CA ILE A 351 -10.09 1.97 -30.00
C ILE A 351 -10.79 0.90 -29.18
N LYS A 352 -12.05 1.13 -28.81
CA LYS A 352 -12.88 0.14 -28.11
C LYS A 352 -13.43 -0.85 -29.12
N MET A 353 -13.19 -2.13 -28.85
CA MET A 353 -13.47 -3.25 -29.75
C MET A 353 -14.76 -3.94 -29.30
N GLY A 354 -15.91 -3.48 -29.82
CA GLY A 354 -17.23 -4.04 -29.53
C GLY A 354 -17.78 -3.72 -28.14
N ASN A 355 -18.96 -4.30 -27.83
CA ASN A 355 -19.73 -4.09 -26.59
C ASN A 355 -19.75 -5.30 -25.65
N SER A 356 -18.89 -6.31 -25.88
CA SER A 356 -18.80 -7.51 -25.05
C SER A 356 -17.83 -7.31 -23.89
N GLY A 357 -18.37 -7.26 -22.66
CA GLY A 357 -17.60 -6.96 -21.47
C GLY A 357 -16.84 -8.17 -20.98
N HIS A 358 -15.51 -8.10 -20.91
CA HIS A 358 -14.66 -9.20 -20.47
C HIS A 358 -14.62 -9.33 -18.93
N TYR A 359 -15.65 -9.88 -18.30
CA TYR A 359 -15.74 -9.97 -16.83
C TYR A 359 -14.97 -11.17 -16.29
N LYS A 360 -14.35 -11.04 -15.11
CA LYS A 360 -13.57 -12.11 -14.47
C LYS A 360 -14.31 -13.45 -14.35
N SER A 361 -15.64 -13.42 -14.16
CA SER A 361 -16.51 -14.61 -14.07
C SER A 361 -16.79 -15.28 -15.42
N TYR A 362 -16.74 -14.55 -16.53
CA TYR A 362 -17.00 -15.04 -17.89
C TYR A 362 -15.76 -15.01 -18.79
N LEU A 363 -14.61 -14.68 -18.19
CA LEU A 363 -13.39 -14.34 -18.89
C LEU A 363 -12.93 -15.47 -19.82
N ASP A 364 -13.07 -16.74 -19.41
CA ASP A 364 -12.60 -17.88 -20.22
C ASP A 364 -13.49 -18.10 -21.46
N ILE A 365 -14.81 -18.00 -21.30
CA ILE A 365 -15.78 -18.07 -22.41
C ILE A 365 -15.54 -16.91 -23.39
N GLN A 366 -15.34 -15.72 -22.85
CA GLN A 366 -15.16 -14.52 -23.66
C GLN A 366 -13.79 -14.51 -24.35
N LEU A 367 -12.75 -15.02 -23.69
CA LEU A 367 -11.46 -15.22 -24.33
C LEU A 367 -11.55 -16.20 -25.50
N ALA A 368 -12.27 -17.31 -25.35
CA ALA A 368 -12.47 -18.24 -26.45
C ALA A 368 -13.08 -17.56 -27.69
N ILE A 369 -14.03 -16.64 -27.49
CA ILE A 369 -14.68 -15.87 -28.57
C ILE A 369 -13.72 -14.85 -29.21
N HIS A 370 -12.97 -14.12 -28.39
CA HIS A 370 -12.18 -12.97 -28.86
C HIS A 370 -10.72 -13.31 -29.20
N GLU A 371 -10.17 -14.43 -28.73
CA GLU A 371 -8.78 -14.82 -28.94
C GLU A 371 -8.39 -14.88 -30.43
N PRO A 372 -9.19 -15.42 -31.36
CA PRO A 372 -8.88 -15.36 -32.79
C PRO A 372 -8.76 -13.92 -33.32
N LYS A 373 -9.67 -13.04 -32.87
CA LYS A 373 -9.65 -11.61 -33.25
C LYS A 373 -8.40 -10.92 -32.68
N ILE A 374 -8.07 -11.17 -31.42
CA ILE A 374 -6.87 -10.63 -30.76
C ILE A 374 -5.60 -11.13 -31.46
N LYS A 375 -5.52 -12.42 -31.81
CA LYS A 375 -4.38 -12.97 -32.57
C LYS A 375 -4.24 -12.33 -33.95
N LYS A 376 -5.34 -12.08 -34.67
CA LYS A 376 -5.33 -11.36 -35.95
C LYS A 376 -4.80 -9.93 -35.78
N LEU A 377 -5.25 -9.22 -34.74
CA LEU A 377 -4.78 -7.88 -34.39
C LEU A 377 -3.28 -7.89 -34.07
N ILE A 378 -2.83 -8.81 -33.20
CA ILE A 378 -1.42 -8.99 -32.85
C ILE A 378 -0.60 -9.23 -34.11
N ARG A 379 -1.07 -10.10 -35.02
CA ARG A 379 -0.37 -10.41 -36.25
C ARG A 379 -0.19 -9.15 -37.12
N ASN A 380 -1.25 -8.36 -37.26
CA ASN A 380 -1.23 -7.14 -38.05
C ASN A 380 -0.30 -6.07 -37.45
N GLU A 381 -0.48 -5.74 -36.17
CA GLU A 381 0.33 -4.69 -35.53
C GLU A 381 1.81 -5.11 -35.39
N LYS A 382 2.09 -6.37 -35.02
CA LYS A 382 3.46 -6.84 -34.75
C LYS A 382 4.23 -7.15 -36.03
N TYR A 383 3.66 -7.91 -36.96
CA TYR A 383 4.39 -8.39 -38.13
C TYR A 383 4.22 -7.47 -39.34
N ASN A 384 3.02 -6.98 -39.61
CA ASN A 384 2.80 -6.11 -40.76
C ASN A 384 3.29 -4.68 -40.49
N LYS A 385 3.00 -4.14 -39.28
CA LYS A 385 3.38 -2.77 -38.91
C LYS A 385 4.65 -2.66 -38.05
N LYS A 386 5.30 -3.80 -37.72
CA LYS A 386 6.55 -3.86 -36.94
C LYS A 386 6.48 -3.14 -35.58
N LYS A 387 5.30 -3.08 -34.96
CA LYS A 387 5.10 -2.41 -33.66
C LYS A 387 5.41 -3.35 -32.48
N LYS A 388 5.92 -2.78 -31.38
CA LYS A 388 6.07 -3.47 -30.10
C LYS A 388 4.77 -3.43 -29.33
N ILE A 389 4.26 -4.60 -28.98
CA ILE A 389 2.95 -4.77 -28.34
C ILE A 389 3.13 -5.29 -26.92
N CYS A 390 2.30 -4.80 -26.01
CA CYS A 390 2.09 -5.41 -24.69
C CYS A 390 0.60 -5.64 -24.43
N ILE A 391 0.31 -6.51 -23.46
CA ILE A 391 -1.05 -6.80 -23.02
C ILE A 391 -1.23 -6.38 -21.56
N LEU A 392 -2.36 -5.74 -21.23
CA LEU A 392 -2.82 -5.51 -19.87
C LEU A 392 -4.07 -6.37 -19.61
N THR A 393 -4.00 -7.27 -18.63
CA THR A 393 -5.11 -8.22 -18.36
C THR A 393 -5.16 -8.71 -16.90
N TYR A 394 -5.82 -9.83 -16.61
CA TYR A 394 -5.88 -10.42 -15.28
C TYR A 394 -4.65 -11.28 -14.97
N LYS A 395 -4.20 -11.25 -13.71
CA LYS A 395 -3.03 -12.01 -13.23
C LYS A 395 -3.07 -13.50 -13.61
N ARG A 396 -4.25 -14.14 -13.56
CA ARG A 396 -4.42 -15.58 -13.83
C ARG A 396 -4.11 -15.99 -15.28
N LEU A 397 -4.16 -15.05 -16.22
CA LEU A 397 -3.89 -15.31 -17.64
C LEU A 397 -2.41 -15.21 -17.98
N ILE A 398 -1.60 -14.61 -17.11
CA ILE A 398 -0.20 -14.33 -17.36
C ILE A 398 0.62 -15.52 -16.87
N LYS A 399 1.40 -16.12 -17.78
CA LYS A 399 2.37 -17.18 -17.47
C LYS A 399 3.75 -16.67 -17.84
N ASP A 400 4.67 -16.68 -16.88
CA ASP A 400 6.06 -16.23 -17.06
C ASP A 400 6.19 -14.82 -17.65
N GLY A 401 5.31 -13.91 -17.20
CA GLY A 401 5.27 -12.52 -17.69
C GLY A 401 4.73 -12.36 -19.12
N LYS A 402 4.12 -13.41 -19.69
CA LYS A 402 3.59 -13.41 -21.05
C LYS A 402 2.13 -13.85 -21.13
N PHE A 403 1.47 -13.36 -22.18
CA PHE A 403 0.16 -13.82 -22.62
C PHE A 403 0.08 -13.76 -24.16
N LEU A 404 -0.45 -14.81 -24.79
CA LEU A 404 -0.49 -14.96 -26.25
C LEU A 404 0.88 -14.70 -26.93
N GLY A 405 1.98 -15.09 -26.25
CA GLY A 405 3.35 -14.92 -26.73
C GLY A 405 3.91 -13.47 -26.68
N LEU A 406 3.19 -12.54 -26.05
CA LEU A 406 3.61 -11.15 -25.86
C LEU A 406 3.89 -10.85 -24.38
N ASP A 407 4.68 -9.80 -24.12
CA ASP A 407 4.87 -9.25 -22.77
C ASP A 407 3.48 -8.85 -22.20
N ALA A 408 3.15 -9.34 -21.01
CA ALA A 408 1.86 -9.12 -20.40
C ALA A 408 1.99 -8.67 -18.93
N PHE A 409 1.13 -7.73 -18.56
CA PHE A 409 1.03 -7.18 -17.22
C PHE A 409 -0.41 -7.29 -16.73
N TRP A 410 -0.60 -7.35 -15.42
CA TRP A 410 -1.93 -7.28 -14.85
C TRP A 410 -2.19 -5.92 -14.19
N PHE A 411 -3.46 -5.53 -14.11
CA PHE A 411 -3.90 -4.20 -13.65
C PHE A 411 -3.15 -3.74 -12.38
N GLY A 412 -3.17 -4.50 -11.29
CA GLY A 412 -2.46 -4.14 -10.04
C GLY A 412 -0.96 -4.47 -9.99
N ALA A 413 -0.31 -4.84 -11.11
CA ALA A 413 1.15 -4.84 -11.21
C ALA A 413 1.65 -3.96 -12.35
N SER A 414 0.87 -2.97 -12.78
CA SER A 414 1.33 -1.96 -13.74
C SER A 414 2.34 -0.97 -13.13
N HIS A 415 2.63 -1.06 -11.83
CA HIS A 415 3.61 -0.21 -11.13
C HIS A 415 5.05 -0.38 -11.67
N GLY A 416 5.79 0.72 -11.77
CA GLY A 416 7.14 0.77 -12.36
C GLY A 416 7.42 2.12 -13.04
N ILE A 417 8.63 2.69 -12.90
CA ILE A 417 9.00 3.91 -13.63
C ILE A 417 9.30 3.47 -15.08
N ASN A 418 8.65 4.11 -16.06
CA ASN A 418 8.86 3.85 -17.49
C ASN A 418 8.56 2.41 -17.97
N LYS A 419 7.79 1.61 -17.21
CA LYS A 419 7.51 0.19 -17.50
C LYS A 419 7.04 -0.08 -18.93
N TYR A 420 6.25 0.84 -19.47
CA TYR A 420 5.65 0.72 -20.79
C TYR A 420 6.36 1.50 -21.90
N ARG A 421 7.46 2.18 -21.59
CA ARG A 421 8.14 3.14 -22.48
C ARG A 421 8.52 2.57 -23.85
N LYS A 422 8.79 1.27 -23.94
CA LYS A 422 9.26 0.61 -25.17
C LYS A 422 8.14 0.20 -26.13
N TYR A 423 6.87 0.23 -25.71
CA TYR A 423 5.77 -0.29 -26.53
C TYR A 423 5.15 0.81 -27.42
N ASP A 424 4.50 0.38 -28.49
CA ASP A 424 3.75 1.21 -29.44
C ASP A 424 2.25 0.95 -29.34
N VAL A 425 1.88 -0.27 -28.91
CA VAL A 425 0.50 -0.74 -28.81
C VAL A 425 0.26 -1.38 -27.45
N LEU A 426 -0.85 -1.02 -26.83
CA LEU A 426 -1.41 -1.77 -25.70
C LEU A 426 -2.69 -2.46 -26.12
N ILE A 427 -2.81 -3.74 -25.75
CA ILE A 427 -4.08 -4.46 -25.83
C ILE A 427 -4.59 -4.64 -24.41
N VAL A 428 -5.74 -4.06 -24.09
CA VAL A 428 -6.41 -4.20 -22.79
C VAL A 428 -7.46 -5.28 -22.91
N ILE A 429 -7.36 -6.33 -22.08
CA ILE A 429 -8.30 -7.45 -22.09
C ILE A 429 -8.88 -7.60 -20.69
N GLY A 430 -10.17 -7.32 -20.54
CA GLY A 430 -10.87 -7.43 -19.26
C GLY A 430 -11.56 -6.15 -18.83
N THR A 431 -12.58 -6.31 -17.98
CA THR A 431 -13.16 -5.25 -17.17
C THR A 431 -12.77 -5.52 -15.72
N HIS A 432 -11.69 -4.90 -15.21
CA HIS A 432 -11.34 -5.05 -13.79
C HIS A 432 -12.55 -4.61 -12.93
N LEU A 433 -12.91 -5.33 -11.88
CA LEU A 433 -14.02 -4.94 -11.00
C LEU A 433 -13.67 -5.41 -9.59
N PRO A 434 -14.00 -4.63 -8.54
CA PRO A 434 -13.95 -5.14 -7.17
C PRO A 434 -14.89 -6.34 -7.04
N ASN A 435 -14.52 -7.30 -6.18
CA ASN A 435 -15.47 -8.34 -5.77
C ASN A 435 -16.55 -7.74 -4.85
N LEU A 436 -17.68 -8.44 -4.71
CA LEU A 436 -18.80 -8.01 -3.87
C LEU A 436 -18.38 -7.78 -2.42
N ASP A 437 -17.48 -8.61 -1.88
CA ASP A 437 -16.99 -8.45 -0.51
C ASP A 437 -16.27 -7.12 -0.31
N ALA A 438 -15.49 -6.65 -1.29
CA ALA A 438 -14.83 -5.35 -1.20
C ALA A 438 -15.82 -4.18 -1.16
N TYR A 439 -16.95 -4.29 -1.86
CA TYR A 439 -18.02 -3.29 -1.77
C TYR A 439 -18.69 -3.29 -0.40
N LYS A 440 -18.93 -4.47 0.18
CA LYS A 440 -19.49 -4.64 1.53
C LYS A 440 -18.57 -4.03 2.59
N ASP A 441 -17.30 -4.42 2.57
CA ASP A 441 -16.30 -3.96 3.53
C ASP A 441 -16.16 -2.43 3.49
N TYR A 442 -16.09 -1.86 2.28
CA TYR A 442 -16.03 -0.40 2.12
C TYR A 442 -17.26 0.29 2.70
N PHE A 443 -18.45 -0.22 2.40
CA PHE A 443 -19.70 0.39 2.86
C PHE A 443 -19.77 0.39 4.39
N LEU A 444 -19.49 -0.75 5.02
CA LEU A 444 -19.48 -0.88 6.48
C LEU A 444 -18.42 0.00 7.15
N GLU A 445 -17.28 0.21 6.50
CA GLU A 445 -16.20 1.07 7.01
C GLU A 445 -16.56 2.57 6.96
N HIS A 446 -17.24 3.02 5.90
CA HIS A 446 -17.48 4.46 5.64
C HIS A 446 -18.88 4.94 6.01
N HIS A 447 -19.83 4.02 6.16
CA HIS A 447 -21.23 4.28 6.49
C HIS A 447 -21.69 3.40 7.68
N PRO A 448 -21.03 3.49 8.84
CA PRO A 448 -21.35 2.64 9.97
C PRO A 448 -22.76 2.94 10.49
N GLY A 449 -23.59 1.89 10.61
CA GLY A 449 -24.97 1.98 11.09
C GLY A 449 -26.01 2.29 10.01
N GLU A 450 -25.60 2.43 8.75
CA GLU A 450 -26.52 2.50 7.61
C GLU A 450 -26.80 1.09 7.05
N ASP A 451 -28.01 0.88 6.52
CA ASP A 451 -28.37 -0.38 5.88
C ASP A 451 -27.54 -0.61 4.60
N ILE A 452 -27.04 -1.84 4.48
CA ILE A 452 -26.25 -2.26 3.33
C ILE A 452 -27.13 -2.20 2.05
N PRO A 453 -26.72 -1.43 1.02
CA PRO A 453 -27.49 -1.32 -0.22
C PRO A 453 -27.50 -2.65 -0.99
N ASN A 454 -28.52 -2.83 -1.83
CA ASN A 454 -28.60 -4.02 -2.68
C ASN A 454 -27.46 -4.01 -3.72
N PHE A 455 -26.54 -4.98 -3.63
CA PHE A 455 -25.41 -5.11 -4.58
C PHE A 455 -25.76 -5.84 -5.88
N GLU A 456 -26.99 -6.32 -6.06
CA GLU A 456 -27.46 -6.88 -7.33
C GLU A 456 -27.86 -5.79 -8.34
N ASP A 457 -27.95 -4.54 -7.87
CA ASP A 457 -28.36 -3.37 -8.64
C ASP A 457 -27.18 -2.70 -9.37
N PHE A 458 -26.80 -3.26 -10.51
CA PHE A 458 -25.92 -2.61 -11.49
C PHE A 458 -26.75 -1.93 -12.59
N ILE A 459 -26.34 -0.74 -13.03
CA ILE A 459 -26.89 -0.12 -14.24
C ILE A 459 -26.45 -0.97 -15.43
N LYS A 460 -27.39 -1.68 -16.08
CA LYS A 460 -27.11 -2.56 -17.25
C LYS A 460 -27.48 -1.93 -18.60
N SER A 461 -28.02 -0.71 -18.62
CA SER A 461 -28.67 -0.11 -19.80
C SER A 461 -27.72 0.14 -20.99
N ASP A 462 -26.41 0.21 -20.76
CA ASP A 462 -25.36 0.39 -21.78
C ASP A 462 -24.29 -0.74 -21.75
N GLY A 463 -24.58 -1.84 -21.04
CA GLY A 463 -23.63 -2.93 -20.82
C GLY A 463 -22.49 -2.62 -19.85
N LYS A 464 -22.43 -1.41 -19.25
CA LYS A 464 -21.54 -1.15 -18.11
C LYS A 464 -22.06 -1.90 -16.87
N MET A 465 -21.19 -2.10 -15.90
CA MET A 465 -21.56 -2.62 -14.57
C MET A 465 -21.08 -1.61 -13.53
N ILE A 466 -21.87 -0.57 -13.33
CA ILE A 466 -21.64 0.47 -12.32
C ILE A 466 -22.71 0.31 -11.24
N PRO A 467 -22.36 0.35 -9.94
CA PRO A 467 -23.36 0.34 -8.87
C PRO A 467 -24.40 1.45 -9.06
N LYS A 468 -25.68 1.19 -8.80
CA LYS A 468 -26.70 2.26 -8.83
C LYS A 468 -26.51 3.26 -7.67
N ASP A 469 -26.14 2.76 -6.50
CA ASP A 469 -25.92 3.55 -5.29
C ASP A 469 -24.73 4.51 -5.45
N GLU A 470 -24.96 5.82 -5.25
CA GLU A 470 -23.93 6.86 -5.40
C GLU A 470 -22.73 6.69 -4.47
N ARG A 471 -22.92 6.13 -3.26
CA ARG A 471 -21.82 5.89 -2.29
C ARG A 471 -20.92 4.77 -2.82
N LEU A 472 -21.51 3.74 -3.42
CA LEU A 472 -20.77 2.65 -4.07
C LEU A 472 -20.16 3.08 -5.41
N LYS A 473 -20.75 4.05 -6.13
CA LYS A 473 -20.13 4.63 -7.33
C LYS A 473 -18.83 5.33 -7.01
N ALA A 474 -18.76 6.06 -5.89
CA ALA A 474 -17.52 6.67 -5.43
C ALA A 474 -16.44 5.61 -5.21
N PHE A 475 -16.76 4.50 -4.52
CA PHE A 475 -15.85 3.38 -4.35
C PHE A 475 -15.43 2.72 -5.66
N TYR A 476 -16.37 2.51 -6.59
CA TYR A 476 -16.07 1.99 -7.91
C TYR A 476 -15.08 2.88 -8.66
N LYS A 477 -15.32 4.20 -8.69
CA LYS A 477 -14.45 5.18 -9.34
C LYS A 477 -13.07 5.17 -8.69
N GLU A 478 -13.02 5.27 -7.36
CA GLU A 478 -11.76 5.30 -6.64
C GLU A 478 -11.02 3.97 -6.75
N LYS A 479 -11.62 2.80 -6.53
CA LYS A 479 -10.87 1.54 -6.54
C LYS A 479 -10.56 1.02 -7.93
N PHE A 480 -11.50 1.14 -8.87
CA PHE A 480 -11.36 0.55 -10.20
C PHE A 480 -10.93 1.57 -11.24
N GLU A 481 -11.72 2.62 -11.49
CA GLU A 481 -11.43 3.53 -12.61
C GLU A 481 -10.06 4.17 -12.46
N ASP A 482 -9.71 4.56 -11.25
CA ASP A 482 -8.42 5.16 -10.94
C ASP A 482 -7.25 4.17 -11.05
N ASP A 483 -7.41 2.89 -10.70
CA ASP A 483 -6.35 1.88 -10.84
C ASP A 483 -6.09 1.53 -12.32
N VAL A 484 -7.17 1.43 -13.10
CA VAL A 484 -7.08 1.26 -14.55
C VAL A 484 -6.52 2.50 -15.22
N TYR A 485 -7.01 3.69 -14.83
CA TYR A 485 -6.48 4.96 -15.30
C TYR A 485 -4.97 5.05 -15.05
N ASP A 486 -4.52 4.80 -13.82
CA ASP A 486 -3.10 4.82 -13.48
C ASP A 486 -2.31 3.79 -14.29
N SER A 487 -2.87 2.60 -14.53
CA SER A 487 -2.22 1.55 -15.33
C SER A 487 -2.03 1.95 -16.79
N ILE A 488 -3.07 2.52 -17.40
CA ILE A 488 -3.08 2.90 -18.82
C ILE A 488 -2.30 4.19 -19.06
N HIS A 489 -2.42 5.16 -18.16
CA HIS A 489 -1.75 6.44 -18.28
C HIS A 489 -0.22 6.29 -18.22
N ARG A 490 0.31 5.29 -17.50
CA ARG A 490 1.74 4.94 -17.50
C ARG A 490 2.31 4.55 -18.87
N LEU A 491 1.46 4.24 -19.87
CA LEU A 491 1.90 4.09 -21.27
C LEU A 491 2.47 5.39 -21.85
N ARG A 492 2.11 6.53 -21.24
CA ARG A 492 2.66 7.84 -21.54
C ARG A 492 3.88 8.10 -20.64
N PRO A 493 5.10 8.14 -21.16
CA PRO A 493 5.97 9.20 -20.70
C PRO A 493 5.40 10.49 -21.30
N LEU A 494 4.92 11.45 -20.50
CA LEU A 494 4.65 12.83 -20.93
C LEU A 494 5.91 13.58 -21.42
N TRP A 495 7.01 12.87 -21.68
CA TRP A 495 8.29 13.48 -22.01
C TRP A 495 8.26 14.23 -23.33
N GLU A 496 8.93 15.38 -23.31
CA GLU A 496 9.00 16.46 -24.31
C GLU A 496 9.52 16.05 -25.70
N ASN A 497 9.72 14.76 -25.96
CA ASN A 497 10.13 14.23 -27.27
C ASN A 497 9.07 13.32 -27.94
N ASN A 498 7.81 13.35 -27.47
CA ASN A 498 6.68 12.49 -27.88
C ASN A 498 6.17 12.71 -29.32
N ARG A 499 6.96 12.31 -30.33
CA ARG A 499 6.49 12.06 -31.71
C ARG A 499 5.86 10.67 -31.91
N LYS A 500 5.65 9.90 -30.84
CA LYS A 500 5.28 8.49 -30.95
C LYS A 500 3.77 8.31 -30.75
N ASN A 501 3.08 7.91 -31.82
CA ASN A 501 1.65 7.59 -31.77
C ASN A 501 1.45 6.24 -31.05
N ILE A 502 0.66 6.25 -29.98
CA ILE A 502 0.32 5.03 -29.22
C ILE A 502 -1.12 4.64 -29.54
N THR A 503 -1.34 3.35 -29.79
CA THR A 503 -2.70 2.81 -30.00
C THR A 503 -3.06 1.86 -28.87
N ILE A 504 -4.23 2.07 -28.26
CA ILE A 504 -4.77 1.22 -27.21
C ILE A 504 -6.00 0.51 -27.78
N TYR A 505 -5.92 -0.80 -27.95
CA TYR A 505 -7.07 -1.63 -28.33
C TYR A 505 -7.74 -2.15 -27.06
N TRP A 506 -9.02 -1.83 -26.88
CA TRP A 506 -9.73 -2.09 -25.65
C TRP A 506 -10.80 -3.16 -25.83
N PHE A 507 -10.58 -4.33 -25.23
CA PHE A 507 -11.53 -5.45 -25.16
C PHE A 507 -12.14 -5.50 -23.75
N GLY A 508 -13.13 -4.65 -23.52
CA GLY A 508 -13.84 -4.52 -22.23
C GLY A 508 -14.90 -3.42 -22.27
N ASN A 509 -15.86 -3.44 -21.34
CA ASN A 509 -17.02 -2.53 -21.39
C ASN A 509 -16.77 -1.18 -20.72
N ASN A 510 -15.96 -1.16 -19.66
CA ASN A 510 -15.75 0.06 -18.88
C ASN A 510 -14.40 0.69 -19.23
N VAL A 511 -14.40 1.62 -20.19
CA VAL A 511 -13.28 2.55 -20.40
C VAL A 511 -13.46 3.72 -19.42
N PRO A 512 -12.52 3.97 -18.48
CA PRO A 512 -12.61 5.10 -17.56
C PRO A 512 -12.85 6.43 -18.28
N GLU A 513 -13.82 7.23 -17.81
CA GLU A 513 -14.19 8.49 -18.49
C GLU A 513 -13.01 9.48 -18.58
N LYS A 514 -12.16 9.54 -17.55
CA LYS A 514 -10.91 10.33 -17.57
C LYS A 514 -10.01 10.00 -18.76
N LEU A 515 -9.97 8.74 -19.20
CA LEU A 515 -9.15 8.37 -20.36
C LEU A 515 -9.78 8.86 -21.67
N LYS A 516 -11.10 8.92 -21.76
CA LYS A 516 -11.81 9.46 -22.93
C LYS A 516 -11.72 10.97 -23.02
N GLU A 517 -11.65 11.66 -21.88
CA GLU A 517 -11.41 13.10 -21.81
C GLU A 517 -9.98 13.45 -22.22
N GLU A 518 -9.01 12.59 -21.91
CA GLU A 518 -7.59 12.84 -22.16
C GLU A 518 -7.08 12.38 -23.53
N PHE A 519 -7.66 11.34 -24.13
CA PHE A 519 -7.18 10.68 -25.35
C PHE A 519 -8.21 10.72 -26.46
N ASP A 520 -7.74 10.56 -27.70
CA ASP A 520 -8.65 10.33 -28.82
C ASP A 520 -9.37 9.00 -28.62
N TYR A 521 -10.70 9.00 -28.72
CA TYR A 521 -11.54 7.84 -28.44
C TYR A 521 -12.41 7.49 -29.64
N GLU A 522 -12.42 6.21 -30.01
CA GLU A 522 -13.28 5.66 -31.06
C GLU A 522 -13.88 4.33 -30.58
N GLU A 523 -15.17 4.13 -30.86
CA GLU A 523 -15.82 2.83 -30.74
C GLU A 523 -15.94 2.21 -32.13
N MET A 524 -15.54 0.95 -32.24
CA MET A 524 -15.76 0.17 -33.45
C MET A 524 -16.72 -0.97 -33.16
N ASP A 525 -17.79 -1.04 -33.94
CA ASP A 525 -18.63 -2.24 -34.02
C ASP A 525 -17.79 -3.37 -34.62
N PHE A 526 -17.55 -4.43 -33.85
CA PHE A 526 -16.51 -5.43 -34.16
C PHE A 526 -16.93 -6.89 -34.05
#